data_AF-A0A1F6TEM3-F1
#
_entry.id   AF-A0A1F6TEM3-F1
#
_cell.length_a   1.000
_cell.length_b   1.000
_cell.length_c   1.000
_cell.angle_alpha   90.00
_cell.angle_beta   90.00
_cell.angle_gamma   90.00
#
_symmetry.space_group_name_H-M   'P 1'
#
loop_
_entity.id
_entity.type
_entity.pdbx_description
1 polymer ?
#
loop_
_entity_poly.entity_id
_entity_poly.type
_entity_poly.pdbx_seq_one_letter_code
_entity_poly.pdbx_strand_id
1 'polypeptide(L)' 'GPIPLPTKIERYTVLRSPHVDKRSRDQFEIRTHKRIMDIIEPTDKTVDALMKLDLAAGVDVEIKLS' A
#
# COMPACT_ATOMS: atom_id res chain seq x y z
N GLY A 1 10.78 -14.21 5.36
CA GLY A 1 10.98 -12.76 5.12
C GLY A 1 9.76 -12.20 4.41
N PRO A 2 9.48 -10.89 4.46
CA PRO A 2 8.27 -10.34 3.86
C PRO A 2 8.28 -10.51 2.33
N ILE A 3 7.24 -11.18 1.81
CA ILE A 3 7.09 -11.50 0.39
C ILE A 3 6.46 -10.29 -0.32
N PRO A 4 7.08 -9.76 -1.39
CA PRO A 4 6.50 -8.65 -2.15
C PRO A 4 5.34 -9.17 -3.01
N LEU A 5 4.17 -8.57 -2.85
CA LEU A 5 3.06 -8.78 -3.76
C LEU A 5 3.10 -7.80 -4.94
N PRO A 6 2.41 -8.11 -6.05
CA PRO A 6 2.29 -7.21 -7.18
C PRO A 6 1.79 -5.83 -6.74
N THR A 7 2.51 -4.80 -7.17
CA THR A 7 2.14 -3.41 -6.89
C THR A 7 0.93 -3.04 -7.74
N LYS A 8 -0.11 -2.50 -7.10
CA LYS A 8 -1.25 -1.94 -7.84
C LYS A 8 -0.85 -0.56 -8.32
N ILE A 9 -0.83 -0.37 -9.64
CA ILE A 9 -0.48 0.91 -10.27
C ILE A 9 -1.76 1.48 -10.89
N GLU A 10 -2.28 2.55 -10.28
CA GLU A 10 -3.44 3.27 -10.80
C GLU A 10 -2.96 4.53 -11.49
N ARG A 11 -3.28 4.70 -12.78
CA ARG A 11 -2.84 5.83 -13.60
C ARG A 11 -4.04 6.72 -13.93
N TYR A 12 -3.89 8.02 -13.67
CA TYR A 12 -4.90 9.02 -13.95
C TYR A 12 -4.35 10.03 -14.95
N THR A 13 -5.15 10.34 -15.96
CA THR A 13 -4.81 11.38 -16.95
C THR A 13 -5.87 12.46 -16.91
N VAL A 14 -5.45 13.68 -16.64
CA VAL A 14 -6.33 14.85 -16.54
C VAL A 14 -5.90 15.90 -17.56
N LEU A 15 -6.86 16.66 -18.08
CA LEU A 15 -6.56 17.81 -18.92
C LEU A 15 -6.04 18.93 -18.04
N ARG A 16 -4.90 19.53 -18.43
CA ARG A 16 -4.33 20.68 -17.70
C ARG A 16 -5.11 21.95 -17.99
N SER A 17 -5.60 22.10 -19.23
CA SER A 17 -6.33 23.30 -19.66
C SER A 17 -7.79 23.26 -19.22
N PRO A 18 -8.35 24.38 -18.71
CA PRO A 18 -9.78 24.50 -18.47
C PRO A 18 -10.62 24.55 -19.76
N HIS A 19 -10.02 24.80 -20.93
CA HIS A 19 -10.76 24.91 -22.20
C HIS A 19 -10.01 24.31 -23.40
N VAL A 20 -10.70 23.43 -24.15
CA VAL A 20 -10.44 22.92 -25.53
C VAL A 20 -9.10 22.22 -25.81
N ASP A 21 -8.03 22.48 -25.07
CA ASP A 21 -6.73 21.85 -25.34
C ASP A 21 -6.68 20.39 -24.88
N LYS A 22 -6.95 19.47 -25.82
CA LYS A 22 -6.95 18.02 -25.61
C LYS A 22 -5.55 17.38 -25.59
N ARG A 23 -4.53 18.11 -26.09
CA ARG A 23 -3.14 17.62 -26.19
C ARG A 23 -2.37 17.85 -24.90
N SER A 24 -2.72 18.88 -24.14
CA SER A 24 -2.15 19.14 -22.82
C SER A 24 -2.78 18.23 -21.75
N ARG A 25 -2.07 17.15 -21.38
CA ARG A 25 -2.49 16.17 -20.37
C ARG A 25 -1.43 16.01 -19.29
N ASP A 26 -1.86 15.98 -18.05
CA ASP A 26 -1.05 15.59 -16.91
C ASP A 26 -1.32 14.14 -16.55
N GLN A 27 -0.24 13.39 -16.30
CA GLN A 27 -0.30 11.98 -15.90
C GLN A 27 0.11 11.87 -14.44
N PHE A 28 -0.78 11.33 -13.62
CA PHE A 28 -0.53 11.02 -12.23
C PHE A 28 -0.63 9.51 -12.03
N GLU A 29 0.06 9.00 -11.01
CA GLU A 29 -0.09 7.62 -10.59
C GLU A 29 -0.16 7.49 -9.08
N ILE A 30 -0.94 6.52 -8.62
CA ILE A 30 -0.96 6.06 -7.24
C ILE A 30 -0.43 4.62 -7.25
N ARG A 31 0.65 4.38 -6.51
CA ARG A 31 1.27 3.05 -6.39
C ARG A 31 1.00 2.50 -5.00
N THR A 32 0.21 1.43 -4.93
CA THR A 32 -0.04 0.70 -3.68
C THR A 32 0.89 -0.51 -3.62
N HIS A 33 1.82 -0.50 -2.66
CA HIS A 33 2.75 -1.60 -2.41
C HIS A 33 2.18 -2.53 -1.35
N LYS A 34 2.09 -3.83 -1.65
CA LYS A 34 1.62 -4.83 -0.70
C LYS A 34 2.76 -5.78 -0.35
N ARG A 35 2.89 -6.11 0.93
CA ARG A 35 3.85 -7.09 1.45
C ARG A 35 3.11 -8.04 2.38
N ILE A 36 3.37 -9.33 2.26
CA ILE A 36 2.84 -10.36 3.17
C ILE A 36 3.97 -10.85 4.05
N MET A 37 3.68 -11.08 5.33
CA MET A 37 4.58 -11.73 6.27
C MET A 37 3.83 -12.84 6.97
N ASP A 38 4.26 -14.08 6.75
CA ASP A 38 3.71 -15.24 7.43
C ASP A 38 4.56 -15.58 8.66
N ILE A 39 3.89 -15.76 9.81
CA ILE A 39 4.51 -16.15 11.07
C ILE A 39 4.11 -17.60 11.33
N ILE A 40 5.09 -18.50 11.28
CA ILE A 40 4.91 -19.92 11.60
C ILE A 40 4.96 -20.02 13.13
N GLU A 41 3.89 -20.50 13.75
CA GLU A 41 3.69 -20.62 15.21
C GLU A 41 3.63 -19.27 15.96
N PRO A 42 2.48 -18.60 15.99
CA PRO A 42 2.32 -17.39 16.79
C PRO A 42 2.37 -17.72 18.29
N THR A 43 3.26 -17.05 19.02
CA THR A 43 3.21 -17.00 20.50
C THR A 43 2.37 -15.80 20.94
N ASP A 44 1.68 -15.89 22.08
CA ASP A 44 0.86 -14.77 22.60
C ASP A 44 1.68 -13.49 22.79
N LYS A 45 2.94 -13.64 23.20
CA LYS A 45 3.89 -12.52 23.34
C LYS A 45 4.22 -11.85 22.01
N THR A 46 4.28 -12.61 20.92
CA THR A 46 4.55 -12.05 19.59
C THR A 46 3.35 -11.30 19.02
N VAL A 47 2.12 -11.71 19.32
CA VAL A 47 0.91 -10.98 18.90
C VAL A 47 0.84 -9.61 19.60
N ASP A 48 1.08 -9.58 20.91
CA ASP A 48 1.11 -8.34 21.69
C ASP A 48 2.21 -7.38 21.25
N ALA A 49 3.38 -7.91 20.86
CA ALA A 49 4.48 -7.11 20.36
C ALA A 49 4.17 -6.47 18.99
N LEU A 50 3.41 -7.16 18.13
CA LEU A 50 3.04 -6.64 16.81
C LEU A 50 1.98 -5.53 16.90
N MET A 51 1.05 -5.62 17.84
CA MET A 51 0.05 -4.56 18.08
C MET A 51 0.65 -3.30 18.69
N LYS A 52 1.74 -3.43 19.46
CA LYS A 52 2.44 -2.30 20.11
C LYS A 52 3.52 -1.68 19.23
N LEU A 53 3.76 -2.21 18.04
CA LEU A 53 4.82 -1.71 17.18
C LEU A 53 4.42 -0.35 16.60
N ASP A 54 5.24 0.67 16.83
CA ASP A 54 5.05 1.99 16.22
C ASP A 54 5.33 1.92 14.72
N LEU A 55 4.28 1.76 13.94
CA LEU A 55 4.32 1.84 12.49
C LEU A 55 4.41 3.30 12.05
N ALA A 56 5.19 3.57 11.00
CA ALA A 56 5.28 4.90 10.42
C ALA A 56 3.91 5.34 9.86
N ALA A 57 3.58 6.61 10.01
CA ALA A 57 2.35 7.19 9.48
C ALA A 57 2.26 6.93 7.96
N GLY A 58 1.15 6.34 7.51
CA GLY A 58 0.90 6.02 6.09
C GLY A 58 1.13 4.55 5.70
N VAL A 59 1.45 3.67 6.65
CA VAL A 59 1.44 2.22 6.44
C VAL A 59 0.18 1.62 7.05
N ASP A 60 -0.58 0.88 6.25
CA ASP A 60 -1.75 0.11 6.71
C ASP A 60 -1.36 -1.36 6.91
N VAL A 61 -1.85 -1.97 7.98
CA VAL A 61 -1.53 -3.35 8.38
C VAL A 61 -2.81 -4.11 8.67
N GLU A 62 -3.02 -5.21 7.95
CA GLU A 62 -4.14 -6.13 8.15
C GLU A 62 -3.62 -7.45 8.72
N ILE A 63 -4.09 -7.84 9.90
CA ILE A 63 -3.72 -9.11 10.56
C ILE A 63 -4.88 -10.11 10.37
N LYS A 64 -4.59 -11.28 9.80
CA LYS A 64 -5.53 -12.40 9.70
C LYS A 64 -5.01 -13.58 10.51
N LEU A 65 -5.82 -14.05 11.47
CA LEU A 65 -5.59 -15.29 12.21
C LEU A 65 -6.32 -16.41 11.45
N SER A 66 -5.57 -17.43 11.03
CA SER A 66 -6.09 -18.67 10.41
C SER A 66 -5.96 -19.83 11.37
#